data_AF-A0A820R3P4-F1
#
_entry.id   AF-A0A820R3P4-F1
#
_cell.length_a   1.000
_cell.length_b   1.000
_cell.length_c   1.000
_cell.angle_alpha   90.00
_cell.angle_beta   90.00
_cell.angle_gamma   90.00
#
_symmetry.space_group_name_H-M   'P 1'
#
loop_
_entity.id
_entity.type
_entity.pdbx_description
1 polymer ?
#
loop_
_entity_poly.entity_id
_entity_poly.type
_entity_poly.pdbx_seq_one_letter_code
_entity_poly.pdbx_strand_id
1 'polypeptide(L)'
;MFTAQTTYSTGCWPNSIVSADVNGDGKPDIIVANYVWNNVGVLFNTGKGTFAAQTTYSTGNWPTSVAEADVNGDGKHDIIVANNG
;
A
#
# COMPACT_ATOMS: atom_id res chain seq x y z
N MET A 1 -10.00 13.85 18.71
CA MET A 1 -11.17 14.07 17.82
C MET A 1 -10.77 13.64 16.42
N PHE A 2 -11.62 12.90 15.70
CA PHE A 2 -11.37 12.59 14.29
C PHE A 2 -11.75 13.80 13.44
N THR A 3 -10.92 14.15 12.45
CA THR A 3 -11.24 15.18 11.46
C THR A 3 -12.24 14.64 10.43
N ALA A 4 -12.74 15.52 9.57
CA ALA A 4 -13.50 15.06 8.40
C ALA A 4 -12.68 14.05 7.60
N GLN A 5 -13.34 12.98 7.15
CA GLN A 5 -12.70 11.96 6.31
C GLN A 5 -12.24 12.59 5.00
N THR A 6 -11.03 12.23 4.58
CA THR A 6 -10.55 12.47 3.22
C THR A 6 -10.54 11.15 2.45
N THR A 7 -11.01 11.17 1.20
CA THR A 7 -11.04 9.99 0.34
C THR A 7 -9.88 10.04 -0.64
N TYR A 8 -9.24 8.89 -0.83
CA TYR A 8 -8.17 8.70 -1.81
C TYR A 8 -8.58 7.62 -2.80
N SER A 9 -8.45 7.93 -4.09
CA SER A 9 -8.64 6.93 -5.13
C SER A 9 -7.53 5.88 -5.04
N THR A 10 -7.95 4.62 -5.07
CA THR A 10 -7.06 3.46 -5.16
C THR A 10 -7.35 2.74 -6.49
N GLY A 11 -7.18 1.42 -6.53
CA GLY A 11 -7.50 0.64 -7.71
C GLY A 11 -8.91 0.07 -7.78
N CYS A 12 -9.15 -0.77 -8.80
CA CYS A 12 -10.42 -1.47 -8.94
C CYS A 12 -10.45 -2.69 -8.03
N TRP A 13 -11.50 -2.74 -7.20
CA TRP A 13 -11.75 -3.77 -6.19
C TRP A 13 -10.54 -3.94 -5.25
N PRO A 14 -10.23 -2.90 -4.43
CA PRO A 14 -9.20 -3.03 -3.41
C PRO A 14 -9.63 -4.10 -2.39
N ASN A 15 -8.77 -5.08 -2.14
CA ASN A 15 -9.12 -6.27 -1.33
C ASN A 15 -8.37 -6.35 0.00
N SER A 16 -7.19 -5.75 0.09
CA SER A 16 -6.36 -5.77 1.30
C SER A 16 -5.56 -4.48 1.40
N ILE A 17 -5.27 -4.07 2.65
CA ILE A 17 -4.53 -2.85 2.98
C ILE A 17 -3.61 -3.10 4.17
N VAL A 18 -2.41 -2.51 4.13
CA VAL A 18 -1.49 -2.39 5.27
C VAL A 18 -0.90 -0.98 5.33
N SER A 19 -0.34 -0.63 6.49
CA SER A 19 0.41 0.61 6.68
C SER A 19 1.84 0.33 7.11
N ALA A 20 2.81 0.89 6.39
CA ALA A 20 4.24 0.78 6.70
C ALA A 20 5.01 1.96 6.09
N ASP A 21 6.15 2.33 6.68
CA ASP A 21 7.06 3.32 6.11
C ASP A 21 7.93 2.65 5.03
N VAL A 22 7.42 2.60 3.79
CA VAL A 22 8.07 1.87 2.69
C VAL A 22 9.03 2.75 1.89
N ASN A 23 9.04 4.06 2.13
CA ASN A 23 10.00 4.99 1.53
C ASN A 23 11.11 5.44 2.50
N GLY A 24 11.02 5.09 3.78
CA GLY A 24 12.03 5.36 4.80
C GLY A 24 12.05 6.81 5.28
N ASP A 25 10.94 7.54 5.16
CA ASP A 25 10.84 8.96 5.55
C ASP A 25 10.36 9.19 7.00
N GLY A 26 10.14 8.09 7.74
CA GLY A 26 9.67 8.08 9.12
C GLY A 26 8.14 8.19 9.25
N LYS A 27 7.38 8.08 8.15
CA LYS A 27 5.92 8.21 8.16
C LYS A 27 5.27 6.96 7.55
N PRO A 28 4.29 6.35 8.23
CA PRO A 28 3.55 5.24 7.65
C PRO A 28 2.82 5.66 6.37
N ASP A 29 3.12 4.96 5.29
CA ASP A 29 2.40 5.01 4.02
C ASP A 29 1.23 4.02 4.02
N ILE A 30 0.38 4.08 2.99
CA ILE A 30 -0.71 3.11 2.77
C ILE A 30 -0.39 2.26 1.55
N ILE A 31 -0.49 0.94 1.69
CA ILE A 31 -0.29 -0.02 0.60
C ILE A 31 -1.60 -0.80 0.40
N VAL A 32 -2.09 -0.84 -0.85
CA VAL A 32 -3.38 -1.43 -1.20
C VAL A 32 -3.21 -2.46 -2.31
N ALA A 33 -3.74 -3.66 -2.11
CA ALA A 33 -3.86 -4.69 -3.15
C ALA A 33 -5.12 -4.46 -3.99
N ASN A 34 -4.96 -4.21 -5.29
CA ASN A 34 -6.04 -3.90 -6.22
C ASN A 34 -6.36 -5.14 -7.07
N TYR A 35 -7.39 -5.88 -6.67
CA TYR A 35 -7.69 -7.21 -7.16
C TYR A 35 -7.89 -7.27 -8.68
N VAL A 36 -8.70 -6.38 -9.26
CA VAL A 36 -9.03 -6.44 -10.70
C VAL A 36 -7.88 -5.90 -11.56
N TRP A 37 -7.09 -4.97 -11.03
CA TRP A 37 -6.02 -4.31 -11.78
C TRP A 37 -4.67 -5.02 -11.70
N ASN A 38 -4.58 -6.15 -10.98
CA ASN A 38 -3.36 -6.96 -10.86
C ASN A 38 -2.14 -6.13 -10.43
N ASN A 39 -2.35 -5.22 -9.48
CA ASN A 39 -1.29 -4.40 -8.93
C ASN A 39 -1.49 -4.16 -7.44
N VAL A 40 -0.40 -3.78 -6.77
CA VAL A 40 -0.49 -3.02 -5.53
C VAL A 40 -0.32 -1.55 -5.87
N GLY A 41 -0.88 -0.67 -5.06
CA GLY A 41 -0.48 0.72 -5.11
C GLY A 41 -0.25 1.32 -3.73
N VAL A 42 0.74 2.20 -3.70
CA VAL A 42 1.27 2.86 -2.51
C VAL A 42 0.84 4.32 -2.53
N LEU A 43 0.20 4.77 -1.46
CA LEU A 43 -0.13 6.16 -1.23
C LEU A 43 0.83 6.69 -0.18
N PHE A 44 1.77 7.53 -0.61
CA PHE A 44 2.81 8.07 0.26
C PHE A 44 2.27 9.15 1.19
N ASN A 45 2.65 9.09 2.46
CA ASN A 45 2.23 10.05 3.46
C ASN A 45 3.00 11.36 3.29
N THR A 46 2.27 12.48 3.11
CA THR A 46 2.90 13.79 2.92
C THR A 46 3.30 14.46 4.24
N GLY A 47 3.02 13.84 5.38
CA GLY A 47 3.31 14.36 6.73
C GLY A 47 2.32 15.40 7.25
N LYS A 48 1.26 15.71 6.50
CA LYS A 48 0.21 16.66 6.91
C LYS A 48 -1.13 15.96 7.20
N GLY A 49 -1.10 14.67 7.50
CA GLY A 49 -2.30 13.84 7.62
C GLY A 49 -3.00 13.59 6.28
N THR A 50 -2.28 13.79 5.17
CA THR A 50 -2.78 13.55 3.82
C THR A 50 -1.80 12.69 3.01
N PHE A 51 -2.33 11.98 2.02
CA PHE A 51 -1.57 11.10 1.15
C PHE A 51 -1.45 11.65 -0.27
N ALA A 52 -0.35 11.32 -0.95
CA ALA A 52 -0.15 11.60 -2.36
C ALA A 52 -1.04 10.69 -3.24
N ALA A 53 -1.08 10.98 -4.55
CA ALA A 53 -1.68 10.09 -5.51
C ALA A 53 -0.98 8.71 -5.48
N GLN A 54 -1.75 7.66 -5.74
CA GLN A 54 -1.25 6.29 -5.69
C GLN A 54 -0.18 6.05 -6.75
N THR A 55 0.97 5.52 -6.32
CA THR A 55 1.99 4.93 -7.20
C THR A 55 1.73 3.43 -7.30
N THR A 56 1.69 2.86 -8.50
CA THR A 56 1.31 1.45 -8.69
C THR A 56 2.49 0.58 -9.10
N TYR A 57 2.45 -0.68 -8.66
CA TYR A 57 3.44 -1.71 -8.95
C TYR A 57 2.72 -3.00 -9.34
N SER A 58 3.05 -3.54 -10.52
CA SER A 58 2.44 -4.76 -11.04
C SER A 58 2.69 -5.96 -10.12
N THR A 59 1.70 -6.84 -10.03
CA THR A 59 1.78 -8.11 -9.29
C THR A 59 1.47 -9.29 -10.21
N GLY A 60 1.30 -10.48 -9.62
CA GLY A 60 0.55 -11.55 -10.28
C GLY A 60 -0.94 -11.24 -10.42
N ASN A 61 -1.71 -12.24 -10.86
CA ASN A 61 -3.15 -12.11 -11.05
C ASN A 61 -3.88 -12.01 -9.71
N TRP A 62 -4.92 -11.17 -9.66
CA TRP A 62 -5.88 -11.09 -8.57
C TRP A 62 -5.24 -11.08 -7.18
N PRO A 63 -4.44 -10.04 -6.84
CA PRO A 63 -3.85 -9.94 -5.52
C PRO A 63 -4.92 -9.92 -4.43
N THR A 64 -4.81 -10.80 -3.45
CA THR A 64 -5.83 -11.01 -2.40
C THR A 64 -5.38 -10.50 -1.03
N SER A 65 -4.08 -10.47 -0.77
CA SER A 65 -3.53 -10.03 0.51
C SER A 65 -2.20 -9.33 0.31
N VAL A 66 -1.95 -8.32 1.15
CA VAL A 66 -0.66 -7.66 1.28
C VAL A 66 -0.18 -7.75 2.72
N ALA A 67 1.11 -7.99 2.90
CA ALA A 67 1.82 -7.96 4.19
C ALA A 67 3.10 -7.13 4.05
N GLU A 68 3.63 -6.70 5.18
CA GLU A 68 4.90 -5.98 5.27
C GLU A 68 5.81 -6.68 6.28
N ALA A 69 7.11 -6.70 5.98
CA ALA A 69 8.19 -7.08 6.89
C ALA A 69 9.54 -6.67 6.27
N ASP A 70 10.59 -6.54 7.09
CA ASP A 70 11.96 -6.53 6.59
C ASP A 70 12.38 -7.98 6.28
N VAL A 71 12.13 -8.44 5.05
CA VAL A 71 12.38 -9.85 4.67
C VAL A 71 13.82 -10.06 4.25
N ASN A 72 14.51 -8.99 3.86
CA ASN A 72 15.88 -9.05 3.33
C ASN A 72 16.95 -8.66 4.37
N GLY A 73 16.56 -8.07 5.51
CA GLY A 73 17.43 -7.70 6.62
C GLY A 73 18.16 -6.38 6.45
N ASP A 74 17.69 -5.48 5.57
CA ASP A 74 18.31 -4.16 5.33
C ASP A 74 17.75 -3.05 6.24
N GLY A 75 16.80 -3.38 7.12
CA GLY A 75 16.15 -2.45 8.02
C GLY A 75 15.05 -1.63 7.37
N LYS A 76 14.60 -1.97 6.16
CA LYS A 76 13.47 -1.33 5.48
C LYS A 76 12.30 -2.29 5.35
N HIS A 77 11.10 -1.74 5.32
CA HIS A 77 9.89 -2.52 5.10
C HIS A 77 9.79 -2.97 3.64
N ASP A 78 9.78 -4.28 3.41
CA ASP A 78 9.44 -4.90 2.14
C ASP A 78 7.92 -5.15 2.04
N ILE A 79 7.40 -5.22 0.82
CA ILE A 79 5.99 -5.53 0.54
C ILE A 79 5.89 -6.95 -0.03
N ILE A 80 5.07 -7.78 0.61
CA ILE A 80 4.79 -9.15 0.19
C ILE A 80 3.33 -9.23 -0.28
N VAL A 81 3.10 -9.81 -1.45
CA VAL A 81 1.77 -9.91 -2.07
C VAL A 81 1.42 -11.36 -2.33
N ALA A 82 0.23 -11.78 -1.87
CA ALA A 82 -0.36 -13.05 -2.24
C ALA A 82 -1.31 -12.86 -3.44
N ASN A 83 -1.14 -13.69 -4.46
CA ASN A 83 -1.92 -13.70 -5.70
C ASN A 83 -2.71 -15.00 -5.83
N ASN A 84 -3.79 -14.99 -6.61
CA ASN A 84 -4.42 -16.25 -7.03
C ASN A 84 -3.58 -16.92 -8.13
N GLY A 85 -3.54 -18.25 -8.09
CA GLY A 85 -2.90 -19.11 -9.10
C GLY A 85 -3.81 -19.41 -10.29
#